data_AF-A0A8K0T108-F1
#
_entry.id   AF-A0A8K0T108-F1
#
_cell.length_a   1.000
_cell.length_b   1.000
_cell.length_c   1.000
_cell.angle_alpha   90.00
_cell.angle_beta   90.00
_cell.angle_gamma   90.00
#
_symmetry.space_group_name_H-M   'P 1'
#
loop_
_entity.id
_entity.type
_entity.pdbx_description
1 polymer ?
#
loop_
_entity_poly.entity_id
_entity_poly.type
_entity_poly.pdbx_seq_one_letter_code
_entity_poly.pdbx_strand_id
1 'polypeptide(L)'
;MEKSSPATTTTASTGPILLPRVTIQFCTQCKWMLRAAYFAQELLSTFSLSLGEVALQPATGGVFVVTIYTQQPPDLPGQQSGPGIVLWDRKAEGGFPETKELKRLVRDVIEPGRDLGHVDRHHKKSVTAHEPAKVQHQEVPTSATTAAEDNKAACEDCQ
;
A
#
# COMPACT_ATOMS: atom_id res chain seq x y z
N MET A 1 6.08 -41.73 52.15
CA MET A 1 6.09 -40.26 52.00
C MET A 1 6.79 -39.94 50.68
N GLU A 2 6.08 -40.12 49.58
CA GLU A 2 6.61 -39.84 48.23
C GLU A 2 6.21 -38.41 47.88
N LYS A 3 7.19 -37.56 47.60
CA LYS A 3 7.01 -36.13 47.34
C LYS A 3 6.52 -35.92 45.91
N SER A 4 5.25 -35.55 45.74
CA SER A 4 4.73 -35.03 44.48
C SER A 4 5.40 -33.70 44.14
N SER A 5 6.05 -33.65 42.98
CA SER A 5 6.56 -32.43 42.36
C SER A 5 5.52 -31.93 41.35
N PRO A 6 5.02 -30.69 41.42
CA PRO A 6 4.11 -30.17 40.40
C PRO A 6 4.93 -29.69 39.19
N ALA A 7 4.65 -30.26 38.02
CA ALA A 7 5.15 -29.76 36.75
C ALA A 7 4.51 -28.40 36.45
N THR A 8 5.32 -27.36 36.33
CA THR A 8 4.90 -26.04 35.85
C THR A 8 4.66 -26.12 34.35
N THR A 9 3.40 -26.29 33.94
CA THR A 9 2.97 -26.10 32.55
C THR A 9 3.10 -24.62 32.19
N THR A 10 4.10 -24.29 31.38
CA THR A 10 4.22 -22.96 30.76
C THR A 10 3.17 -22.84 29.67
N THR A 11 2.11 -22.06 29.91
CA THR A 11 1.09 -21.72 28.92
C THR A 11 1.64 -20.64 27.99
N ALA A 12 1.99 -20.98 26.75
CA ALA A 12 2.31 -20.00 25.71
C ALA A 12 1.03 -19.22 25.34
N SER A 13 1.09 -17.89 25.44
CA SER A 13 0.00 -16.99 25.10
C SER A 13 -0.07 -16.81 23.57
N THR A 14 -1.00 -17.50 22.91
CA THR A 14 -1.31 -17.29 21.49
C THR A 14 -2.27 -16.12 21.35
N GLY A 15 -1.73 -14.90 21.33
CA GLY A 15 -2.48 -13.76 20.78
C GLY A 15 -2.70 -13.94 19.27
N PRO A 16 -3.78 -13.40 18.68
CA PRO A 16 -3.94 -13.43 17.22
C PRO A 16 -2.75 -12.72 16.57
N ILE A 17 -2.02 -13.43 15.70
CA ILE A 17 -0.95 -12.83 14.91
C ILE A 17 -1.59 -11.82 13.97
N LEU A 18 -1.41 -10.52 14.24
CA LEU A 18 -1.93 -9.44 13.41
C LEU A 18 -1.02 -9.24 12.21
N LEU A 19 -1.29 -9.99 11.15
CA LEU A 19 -0.55 -9.86 9.90
C LEU A 19 -1.01 -8.61 9.12
N PRO A 20 -0.08 -7.88 8.47
CA PRO A 20 -0.41 -6.71 7.66
C PRO A 20 -1.32 -7.06 6.47
N ARG A 21 -2.25 -6.17 6.16
CA ARG A 21 -3.12 -6.23 4.98
C ARG A 21 -2.66 -5.20 3.96
N VAL A 22 -2.49 -5.61 2.71
CA VAL A 22 -2.25 -4.69 1.59
C VAL A 22 -3.52 -4.59 0.74
N THR A 23 -3.90 -3.40 0.33
CA THR A 23 -4.96 -3.19 -0.67
C THR A 23 -4.39 -2.56 -1.92
N ILE A 24 -4.88 -3.00 -3.08
CA ILE A 24 -4.58 -2.40 -4.38
C ILE A 24 -5.90 -1.96 -4.97
N GLN A 25 -6.20 -0.67 -4.87
CA GLN A 25 -7.36 -0.08 -5.53
C GLN A 25 -7.01 0.23 -6.98
N PHE A 26 -7.82 -0.24 -7.93
CA PHE A 26 -7.51 -0.10 -9.35
C PHE A 26 -8.75 0.26 -10.17
N CYS A 27 -8.53 1.05 -11.23
CA CYS A 27 -9.59 1.37 -12.16
C CYS A 27 -9.93 0.19 -13.08
N THR A 28 -11.19 -0.25 -13.05
CA THR A 28 -11.69 -1.32 -13.92
C THR A 28 -11.85 -0.87 -15.37
N GLN A 29 -12.21 0.39 -15.59
CA GLN A 29 -12.41 0.97 -16.93
C GLN A 29 -11.09 1.04 -17.71
N CYS A 30 -9.98 1.35 -17.04
CA CYS A 30 -8.66 1.41 -17.66
C CYS A 30 -8.01 0.03 -17.88
N LYS A 31 -8.71 -1.06 -17.57
CA LYS A 31 -8.22 -2.46 -17.69
C LYS A 31 -6.95 -2.74 -16.88
N TRP A 32 -6.75 -2.05 -15.74
CA TRP A 32 -5.55 -2.23 -14.90
C TRP A 32 -5.60 -3.44 -13.96
N MET A 33 -6.66 -4.26 -14.02
CA MET A 33 -6.80 -5.47 -13.21
C MET A 33 -5.58 -6.41 -13.32
N LEU A 34 -5.09 -6.66 -14.53
CA LEU A 34 -3.92 -7.53 -14.74
C LEU A 34 -2.67 -6.97 -14.07
N ARG A 35 -2.50 -5.65 -14.08
CA ARG A 35 -1.37 -4.99 -13.43
C ARG A 35 -1.50 -5.07 -11.91
N ALA A 36 -2.70 -4.84 -11.37
CA ALA A 36 -2.97 -4.99 -9.94
C ALA A 36 -2.71 -6.43 -9.46
N ALA A 37 -3.18 -7.43 -10.22
CA ALA A 37 -2.96 -8.84 -9.93
C ALA A 37 -1.46 -9.21 -9.98
N TYR A 38 -0.71 -8.67 -10.94
CA TYR A 38 0.74 -8.86 -11.02
C TYR A 38 1.44 -8.35 -9.75
N PHE A 39 1.16 -7.13 -9.30
CA PHE A 39 1.74 -6.62 -8.06
C PHE A 39 1.34 -7.44 -6.83
N ALA A 40 0.08 -7.90 -6.74
CA ALA A 40 -0.33 -8.77 -5.66
C ALA A 40 0.47 -10.08 -5.61
N GLN A 41 0.72 -10.71 -6.77
CA GLN A 41 1.57 -11.91 -6.86
C GLN A 41 3.02 -11.63 -6.46
N GLU A 42 3.58 -10.51 -6.90
CA GLU A 42 4.93 -10.10 -6.54
C GLU A 42 5.10 -9.87 -5.02
N LEU A 43 4.09 -9.30 -4.37
CA LEU A 43 4.09 -9.09 -2.92
C LEU A 43 3.95 -10.41 -2.15
N LEU A 44 2.97 -11.24 -2.51
CA LEU A 44 2.73 -12.52 -1.84
C LEU A 44 3.91 -13.48 -2.01
N SER A 45 4.55 -13.51 -3.19
CA SER A 45 5.74 -14.34 -3.42
C SER A 45 6.96 -13.86 -2.63
N THR A 46 7.11 -12.55 -2.40
CA THR A 46 8.26 -11.97 -1.69
C THR A 46 8.11 -12.08 -0.17
N PHE A 47 6.91 -11.78 0.35
CA PHE A 47 6.67 -11.67 1.78
C PHE A 47 6.02 -12.90 2.40
N SER A 48 5.38 -13.76 1.59
CA SER A 48 4.81 -15.04 2.03
C SER A 48 4.01 -14.92 3.34
N LEU A 49 4.51 -15.47 4.44
CA LEU A 49 3.84 -15.49 5.75
C LEU A 49 3.93 -14.17 6.53
N SER A 50 4.72 -13.21 6.06
CA SER A 50 4.84 -11.87 6.65
C SER A 50 3.67 -10.95 6.27
N LEU A 51 2.85 -11.33 5.28
CA LEU A 51 1.61 -10.62 4.91
C LEU A 51 0.41 -11.51 5.22
N GLY A 52 -0.68 -10.91 5.68
CA GLY A 52 -1.93 -11.61 5.96
C GLY A 52 -2.76 -11.79 4.69
N GLU A 53 -2.89 -10.72 3.93
CA GLU A 53 -3.62 -10.73 2.65
C GLU A 53 -3.18 -9.58 1.74
N VAL A 54 -3.45 -9.76 0.45
CA VAL A 54 -3.44 -8.68 -0.54
C VAL A 54 -4.81 -8.64 -1.21
N ALA A 55 -5.55 -7.55 -1.00
CA ALA A 55 -6.91 -7.38 -1.52
C ALA A 55 -6.92 -6.49 -2.78
N LEU A 56 -7.50 -7.00 -3.86
CA LEU A 56 -7.74 -6.24 -5.08
C LEU A 56 -9.10 -5.53 -4.96
N GLN A 57 -9.11 -4.21 -5.07
CA GLN A 57 -10.30 -3.38 -4.88
C GLN A 57 -10.70 -2.70 -6.20
N PRO A 58 -11.74 -3.19 -6.90
CA PRO A 58 -12.26 -2.55 -8.10
C PRO A 58 -12.75 -1.13 -7.82
N ALA A 59 -12.40 -0.18 -8.68
CA ALA A 59 -12.85 1.20 -8.60
C ALA A 59 -12.96 1.83 -10.01
N THR A 60 -13.32 3.11 -10.07
CA THR A 60 -13.42 3.91 -11.30
C THR A 60 -12.56 5.18 -11.18
N GLY A 61 -12.44 5.96 -12.27
CA GLY A 61 -11.80 7.28 -12.21
C GLY A 61 -10.26 7.29 -12.24
N GLY A 62 -9.66 6.35 -12.99
CA GLY A 62 -8.20 6.29 -13.20
C GLY A 62 -7.39 6.13 -11.91
N VAL A 63 -7.99 5.54 -10.88
CA VAL A 63 -7.32 5.29 -9.60
C VAL A 63 -6.39 4.09 -9.70
N PHE A 64 -5.19 4.24 -9.15
CA PHE A 64 -4.30 3.13 -8.83
C PHE A 64 -3.54 3.48 -7.55
N VAL A 65 -4.00 2.95 -6.42
CA VAL A 65 -3.48 3.27 -5.09
C VAL A 65 -3.16 1.98 -4.34
N VAL A 66 -1.98 1.93 -3.73
CA VAL A 66 -1.56 0.82 -2.87
C VAL A 66 -1.47 1.30 -1.44
N THR A 67 -2.19 0.64 -0.53
CA THR A 67 -2.24 0.99 0.89
C THR A 67 -1.90 -0.22 1.74
N ILE A 68 -1.13 -0.02 2.80
CA ILE A 68 -0.85 -1.06 3.80
C ILE A 68 -1.47 -0.69 5.15
N TYR A 69 -2.04 -1.69 5.80
CA TYR A 69 -2.67 -1.56 7.11
C TYR A 69 -1.93 -2.47 8.08
N THR A 70 -1.31 -1.85 9.09
CA THR A 70 -0.65 -2.54 10.19
C THR A 70 -1.51 -2.39 11.43
N GLN A 71 -1.75 -3.49 12.16
CA GLN A 71 -2.67 -3.61 13.31
C GLN A 71 -4.15 -3.69 12.90
N GLN A 72 -4.80 -4.81 13.25
CA GLN A 72 -6.25 -4.94 13.21
C GLN A 72 -6.74 -5.59 14.52
N PRO A 73 -7.22 -4.83 15.51
CA PRO A 73 -7.99 -5.42 16.60
C PRO A 73 -9.32 -6.00 16.06
N PRO A 74 -9.76 -7.16 16.58
CA PRO A 74 -10.97 -7.85 16.14
C PRO A 74 -12.16 -6.98 16.53
N ASP A 75 -13.20 -6.88 15.71
CA ASP A 75 -14.37 -7.71 16.00
C ASP A 75 -15.08 -8.25 14.75
N LEU A 76 -14.64 -7.88 13.53
CA LEU A 76 -15.32 -8.26 12.30
C LEU A 76 -14.35 -8.62 11.15
N PRO A 77 -14.48 -9.81 10.54
CA PRO A 77 -13.82 -10.14 9.28
C PRO A 77 -14.21 -9.14 8.19
N GLY A 78 -13.22 -8.57 7.50
CA GLY A 78 -13.45 -7.64 6.38
C GLY A 78 -13.50 -6.15 6.73
N GLN A 79 -13.42 -5.77 8.01
CA GLN A 79 -13.43 -4.36 8.43
C GLN A 79 -12.00 -3.79 8.56
N GLN A 80 -11.78 -2.56 8.07
CA GLN A 80 -10.50 -1.86 8.22
C GLN A 80 -10.45 -1.19 9.60
N SER A 81 -9.72 -1.78 10.57
CA SER A 81 -9.70 -1.31 11.97
C SER A 81 -8.52 -0.40 12.34
N GLY A 82 -7.76 0.12 11.36
CA GLY A 82 -6.59 0.97 11.62
C GLY A 82 -6.30 1.97 10.50
N PRO A 83 -5.50 3.02 10.77
CA PRO A 83 -5.09 3.98 9.75
C PRO A 83 -4.19 3.28 8.71
N GLY A 84 -4.58 3.37 7.43
CA GLY A 84 -3.80 2.84 6.33
C GLY A 84 -2.68 3.80 5.93
N ILE A 85 -1.50 3.26 5.61
CA ILE A 85 -0.36 3.98 5.07
C ILE A 85 -0.39 3.82 3.55
N VAL A 86 -0.52 4.91 2.81
CA VAL A 86 -0.44 4.90 1.34
C VAL A 86 1.03 4.67 0.95
N LEU A 87 1.28 3.54 0.29
CA LEU A 87 2.60 3.21 -0.23
C LEU A 87 2.80 3.80 -1.62
N TRP A 88 1.73 3.88 -2.43
CA TRP A 88 1.80 4.44 -3.77
C TRP A 88 0.48 5.04 -4.19
N ASP A 89 0.52 6.22 -4.82
CA ASP A 89 -0.61 6.81 -5.53
C ASP A 89 -0.16 7.22 -6.94
N ARG A 90 -0.76 6.61 -7.95
CA ARG A 90 -0.45 6.89 -9.35
C ARG A 90 -0.60 8.36 -9.73
N LYS A 91 -1.57 9.08 -9.16
CA LYS A 91 -1.77 10.50 -9.45
C LYS A 91 -0.69 11.36 -8.81
N ALA A 92 -0.23 11.00 -7.62
CA ALA A 92 0.83 11.73 -6.91
C ALA A 92 2.21 11.45 -7.51
N GLU A 93 2.49 10.18 -7.84
CA GLU A 93 3.80 9.72 -8.31
C GLU A 93 3.95 9.71 -9.85
N GLY A 94 2.91 10.13 -10.58
CA GLY A 94 2.96 10.26 -12.03
C GLY A 94 3.09 8.95 -12.81
N GLY A 95 2.64 7.82 -12.26
CA GLY A 95 2.76 6.52 -12.93
C GLY A 95 2.49 5.31 -12.04
N PHE A 96 2.83 4.13 -12.55
CA PHE A 96 2.77 2.88 -11.78
C PHE A 96 4.10 2.65 -11.08
N PRO A 97 4.09 2.02 -9.88
CA PRO A 97 5.33 1.73 -9.18
C PRO A 97 6.16 0.72 -9.96
N GLU A 98 7.48 0.77 -9.80
CA GLU A 98 8.30 -0.38 -10.16
C GLU A 98 8.14 -1.50 -9.13
N THR A 99 8.20 -2.76 -9.57
CA THR A 99 8.09 -3.93 -8.69
C THR A 99 9.08 -3.89 -7.53
N LYS A 100 10.31 -3.42 -7.78
CA LYS A 100 11.36 -3.32 -6.76
C LYS A 100 11.03 -2.25 -5.72
N GLU A 101 10.59 -1.09 -6.18
CA GLU A 101 10.22 0.03 -5.33
C GLU A 101 9.05 -0.34 -4.41
N LEU A 102 8.00 -0.94 -4.97
CA LEU A 102 6.85 -1.37 -4.18
C LEU A 102 7.25 -2.38 -3.09
N LYS A 103 8.11 -3.34 -3.42
CA LYS A 103 8.63 -4.31 -2.43
C LYS A 103 9.42 -3.61 -1.32
N ARG A 104 10.25 -2.63 -1.65
CA ARG A 104 10.99 -1.85 -0.63
C ARG A 104 10.04 -1.10 0.28
N LEU A 105 9.07 -0.38 -0.27
CA LEU A 105 8.08 0.38 0.50
C LEU A 105 7.29 -0.54 1.46
N VAL A 106 6.85 -1.71 0.99
CA VAL A 106 6.19 -2.70 1.85
C VAL A 106 7.13 -3.17 2.96
N ARG A 107 8.37 -3.54 2.63
CA ARG A 107 9.35 -3.97 3.63
C ARG A 107 9.62 -2.88 4.66
N ASP A 108 9.82 -1.65 4.23
CA ASP A 108 10.16 -0.54 5.13
C ASP A 108 9.04 -0.29 6.16
N VAL A 109 7.81 -0.76 5.90
CA VAL A 109 6.71 -0.76 6.86
C VAL A 109 6.65 -2.04 7.70
N ILE A 110 6.78 -3.24 7.10
CA ILE A 110 6.54 -4.51 7.82
C ILE A 110 7.78 -5.08 8.51
N GLU A 111 8.96 -4.89 7.93
CA GLU A 111 10.21 -5.51 8.36
C GLU A 111 11.44 -4.68 7.91
N PRO A 112 11.67 -3.48 8.49
CA PRO A 112 12.68 -2.53 8.00
C PRO A 112 14.11 -3.09 7.96
N GLY A 113 14.41 -4.12 8.75
CA GLY A 113 15.73 -4.75 8.83
C GLY A 113 15.98 -5.89 7.83
N ARG A 114 15.00 -6.28 7.01
CA ARG A 114 15.14 -7.42 6.09
C ARG A 114 15.85 -7.02 4.80
N ASP A 115 16.92 -7.74 4.46
CA ASP A 115 17.58 -7.61 3.16
C ASP A 115 16.73 -8.30 2.07
N LEU A 116 16.34 -7.55 1.03
CA LEU A 116 15.64 -8.09 -0.15
C LEU A 116 16.61 -8.42 -1.29
N GLY A 117 17.92 -8.41 -1.03
CA GLY A 117 18.98 -8.86 -1.92
C GLY A 117 19.11 -7.99 -3.18
N HIS A 118 18.74 -8.53 -4.34
CA HIS A 118 18.82 -7.83 -5.64
C HIS A 118 17.86 -6.64 -5.72
N VAL A 119 16.82 -6.64 -4.88
CA VAL A 119 15.91 -5.52 -4.79
C VAL A 119 16.62 -4.31 -4.21
N ASP A 120 17.54 -4.42 -3.24
CA ASP A 120 18.17 -3.25 -2.59
C ASP A 120 19.40 -2.69 -3.27
N ARG A 121 20.17 -3.54 -3.97
CA ARG A 121 21.46 -3.15 -4.58
C ARG A 121 21.39 -2.03 -5.61
N HIS A 122 20.24 -1.82 -6.26
CA HIS A 122 20.12 -0.88 -7.38
C HIS A 122 19.71 0.56 -7.00
N HIS A 123 19.37 0.86 -5.74
CA HIS A 123 18.93 2.24 -5.39
C HIS A 123 20.06 3.25 -5.25
N LYS A 124 21.32 2.80 -5.21
CA LYS A 124 22.46 3.67 -4.89
C LYS A 124 22.92 4.56 -6.06
N LYS A 125 22.18 4.63 -7.19
CA LYS A 125 22.65 5.28 -8.42
C LYS A 125 21.75 6.34 -9.06
N SER A 126 20.63 6.73 -8.45
CA SER A 126 19.72 7.76 -9.02
C SER A 126 19.49 8.94 -8.09
N VAL A 127 20.54 9.43 -7.42
CA VAL A 127 20.53 10.78 -6.85
C VAL A 127 21.77 11.51 -7.36
N THR A 128 21.70 11.99 -8.60
CA THR A 128 22.54 13.10 -9.05
C THR A 128 21.69 14.04 -9.89
N ALA A 129 21.51 15.24 -9.33
CA ALA A 129 21.19 16.52 -9.96
C ALA A 129 19.90 16.63 -10.80
N HIS A 130 18.84 17.17 -10.17
CA HIS A 130 18.04 18.18 -10.84
C HIS A 130 17.96 19.44 -9.97
N GLU A 131 18.63 20.47 -10.47
CA GLU A 131 18.69 21.83 -9.93
C GLU A 131 17.32 22.53 -10.15
N PRO A 132 16.84 23.37 -9.21
CA PRO A 132 15.47 23.88 -9.26
C PRO A 132 15.33 25.02 -10.28
N ALA A 133 14.46 24.83 -11.27
CA ALA A 133 14.08 25.85 -12.24
C ALA A 133 13.02 26.82 -11.68
N LYS A 134 13.48 28.04 -11.41
CA LYS A 134 12.83 29.37 -11.46
C LYS A 134 11.29 29.46 -11.54
N VAL A 135 10.73 30.02 -10.47
CA VAL A 135 9.35 30.49 -10.30
C VAL A 135 9.06 31.71 -11.17
N GLN A 136 7.90 31.75 -11.85
CA GLN A 136 7.26 32.98 -12.32
C GLN A 136 5.80 33.02 -11.89
N HIS A 137 5.45 34.10 -11.18
CA HIS A 137 4.11 34.52 -10.80
C HIS A 137 3.32 34.99 -12.02
N GLN A 138 2.04 34.65 -12.10
CA GLN A 138 1.05 35.54 -12.69
C GLN A 138 -0.34 35.34 -12.05
N GLU A 139 -1.02 36.48 -11.93
CA GLU A 139 -2.13 36.75 -11.01
C GLU A 139 -3.48 36.15 -11.42
N VAL A 140 -4.31 36.02 -10.39
CA VAL A 140 -5.71 35.61 -10.36
C VAL A 140 -6.61 36.66 -11.00
N PRO A 141 -7.71 36.24 -11.66
CA PRO A 141 -8.96 36.97 -11.51
C PRO A 141 -10.07 36.08 -10.96
N THR A 142 -10.73 36.65 -9.96
CA THR A 142 -11.94 36.19 -9.28
C THR A 142 -13.16 36.21 -10.20
N SER A 143 -14.02 35.18 -10.13
CA SER A 143 -15.47 35.35 -10.16
C SER A 143 -16.16 34.09 -9.63
N ALA A 144 -16.99 34.30 -8.60
CA ALA A 144 -17.86 33.31 -8.00
C ALA A 144 -19.12 33.09 -8.84
N THR A 145 -19.70 31.88 -8.79
CA THR A 145 -21.15 31.64 -8.49
C THR A 145 -21.50 30.14 -8.58
N THR A 146 -21.96 29.64 -7.42
CA THR A 146 -22.92 28.57 -7.07
C THR A 146 -23.16 27.33 -7.96
N ALA A 147 -23.24 26.20 -7.24
CA ALA A 147 -24.34 25.21 -7.19
C ALA A 147 -23.85 23.76 -7.33
N ALA A 148 -24.34 22.93 -6.42
CA ALA A 148 -24.12 21.50 -6.35
C ALA A 148 -24.68 20.79 -7.57
N GLU A 149 -24.01 19.74 -8.05
CA GLU A 149 -24.62 18.53 -8.61
C GLU A 149 -23.57 17.47 -8.91
N ASP A 150 -23.90 16.23 -8.53
CA ASP A 150 -23.26 15.01 -8.98
C ASP A 150 -23.07 15.00 -10.50
N ASN A 151 -21.83 14.88 -10.97
CA ASN A 151 -21.58 14.30 -12.28
C ASN A 151 -20.15 13.77 -12.43
N LYS A 152 -20.07 12.44 -12.45
CA LYS A 152 -19.23 11.61 -13.32
C LYS A 152 -18.11 12.38 -14.04
N ALA A 153 -17.04 12.70 -13.31
CA ALA A 153 -15.81 13.15 -13.93
C ALA A 153 -15.29 12.01 -14.81
N ALA A 154 -15.44 12.16 -16.12
CA ALA A 154 -14.74 11.34 -17.10
C ALA A 154 -13.24 11.52 -16.85
N CYS A 155 -12.64 10.55 -16.18
CA CYS A 155 -11.20 10.52 -15.99
C CYS A 155 -10.53 10.31 -17.34
N GLU A 156 -9.60 11.20 -17.72
CA GLU A 156 -8.82 11.12 -18.97
C GLU A 156 -8.12 9.77 -19.17
N ASP A 157 -7.84 9.05 -18.08
CA ASP A 157 -7.21 7.74 -18.13
C ASP A 157 -8.17 6.57 -18.42
N CYS A 158 -9.48 6.80 -18.40
CA CYS A 158 -10.51 5.77 -18.64
C CYS A 158 -10.90 5.62 -20.13
N GLN A 159 -10.15 6.21 -21.06
CA GLN A 159 -10.42 6.16 -22.50
C GLN A 159 -9.95 4.85 -23.17
#